data_AF-A0A3B8HJ41-F1
#
_entry.id   AF-A0A3B8HJ41-F1
#
_cell.length_a   1.000
_cell.length_b   1.000
_cell.length_c   1.000
_cell.angle_alpha   90.00
_cell.angle_beta   90.00
_cell.angle_gamma   90.00
#
_symmetry.space_group_name_H-M   'P 1'
#
loop_
_entity.id
_entity.type
_entity.pdbx_description
1 polymer ?
#
loop_
_entity_poly.entity_id
_entity_poly.type
_entity_poly.pdbx_seq_one_letter_code
_entity_poly.pdbx_strand_id
1 'polypeptide(L)' 'RAKKADIPVWGLADLNLDPDQVGLTGSFTQVVRVFSPPQRGDRIMLSGSVDEQAEQLFRYLKEAKVPGL' A
#
# COMPACT_ATOMS: atom_id res chain seq x y z
N ARG A 1 33.95 18.14 -9.60
CA ARG A 1 34.30 18.03 -8.16
C ARG A 1 33.73 16.73 -7.59
N ALA A 2 32.41 16.48 -7.69
CA ALA A 2 31.79 15.23 -7.23
C ALA A 2 32.45 13.92 -7.73
N LYS A 3 32.72 13.77 -9.03
CA LYS A 3 33.37 12.56 -9.60
C LYS A 3 34.79 12.28 -9.07
N LYS A 4 35.45 13.28 -8.46
CA LYS A 4 36.83 13.17 -7.94
C LYS A 4 36.87 13.07 -6.41
N ALA A 5 35.72 13.05 -5.75
CA ALA A 5 35.67 12.90 -4.30
C ALA A 5 35.89 11.41 -3.97
N ASP A 6 36.82 11.14 -3.07
CA ASP A 6 36.98 9.81 -2.49
C ASP A 6 35.82 9.58 -1.52
N ILE A 7 34.95 8.63 -1.83
CA ILE A 7 33.82 8.24 -0.99
C ILE A 7 34.21 6.93 -0.30
N PRO A 8 34.44 6.93 1.02
CA PRO A 8 34.79 5.71 1.73
C PRO A 8 33.61 4.73 1.69
N VAL A 9 33.93 3.46 1.47
CA VAL A 9 32.98 2.35 1.56
C VAL A 9 33.31 1.58 2.83
N TRP A 10 32.33 1.44 3.71
CA TRP A 10 32.48 0.70 4.96
C TRP A 10 31.69 -0.60 4.91
N GLY A 11 32.35 -1.69 5.26
CA GLY A 11 31.75 -3.01 5.47
C GLY A 11 31.49 -3.30 6.94
N LEU A 12 31.06 -4.52 7.24
CA LEU A 12 30.72 -4.97 8.59
C LEU A 12 31.91 -4.86 9.56
N ALA A 13 33.11 -5.22 9.11
CA ALA A 13 34.32 -5.18 9.93
C ALA A 13 34.73 -3.74 10.29
N ASP A 14 34.60 -2.79 9.35
CA ASP A 14 34.90 -1.38 9.59
C ASP A 14 33.98 -0.75 10.63
N LEU A 15 32.78 -1.32 10.80
CA LEU A 15 31.74 -0.86 11.72
C LEU A 15 31.60 -1.75 12.97
N ASN A 16 32.39 -2.82 13.09
CA ASN A 16 32.31 -3.81 14.17
C ASN A 16 30.88 -4.36 14.39
N LEU A 17 30.19 -4.70 13.29
CA LEU A 17 28.84 -5.26 13.31
C LEU A 17 28.84 -6.78 13.24
N ASP A 18 27.96 -7.40 14.02
CA ASP A 18 27.67 -8.84 13.95
C ASP A 18 26.84 -9.15 12.69
N PRO A 19 27.32 -10.02 11.78
CA PRO A 19 26.58 -10.42 10.59
C PRO A 19 25.17 -10.98 10.87
N ASP A 20 24.96 -11.62 12.03
CA ASP A 20 23.67 -12.24 12.37
C ASP A 20 22.66 -11.22 12.90
N GLN A 21 23.09 -10.00 13.20
CA GLN A 21 22.24 -8.91 13.70
C GLN A 21 21.87 -7.89 12.61
N VAL A 22 22.26 -8.13 11.35
CA VAL A 22 22.00 -7.21 10.23
C VAL A 22 21.42 -7.91 9.01
N GLY A 23 20.92 -7.13 8.07
CA GLY A 23 20.35 -7.65 6.82
C GLY A 23 19.11 -8.52 7.05
N LEU A 24 18.92 -9.50 6.16
CA LEU A 24 17.80 -10.43 6.27
C LEU A 24 17.95 -11.35 7.48
N THR A 25 19.17 -11.77 7.81
CA THR A 25 19.47 -12.64 8.95
C THR A 25 19.06 -12.00 10.27
N GLY A 26 19.40 -10.72 10.48
CA GLY A 26 19.01 -9.97 11.67
C GLY A 26 17.57 -9.48 11.70
N SER A 27 16.79 -9.69 10.63
CA SER A 27 15.41 -9.20 10.56
C SER A 27 14.44 -10.16 11.26
N PHE A 28 13.80 -9.68 12.33
CA PHE A 28 12.76 -10.44 13.04
C PHE A 28 11.55 -10.78 12.15
N THR A 29 11.14 -9.85 11.29
CA THR A 29 9.99 -10.02 10.39
C THR A 29 10.45 -10.30 8.96
N GLN A 30 9.68 -11.12 8.23
CA GLN A 30 9.96 -11.43 6.83
C GLN A 30 8.76 -11.17 5.93
N VAL A 31 9.04 -10.69 4.71
CA VAL A 31 8.02 -10.54 3.68
C VAL A 31 7.70 -11.91 3.10
N VAL A 32 6.57 -12.49 3.51
CA VAL A 32 6.13 -13.82 3.05
C VAL A 32 5.38 -13.79 1.71
N ARG A 33 4.81 -12.63 1.34
CA ARG A 33 4.08 -12.46 0.09
C ARG A 33 4.04 -10.99 -0.32
N VAL A 34 4.24 -10.74 -1.61
CA VAL A 34 4.02 -9.43 -2.24
C VAL A 34 2.95 -9.58 -3.31
N PHE A 35 1.99 -8.67 -3.32
CA PHE A 35 0.96 -8.61 -4.36
C PHE A 35 0.51 -7.15 -4.53
N SER A 36 0.10 -6.81 -5.75
CA SER A 36 -0.54 -5.51 -6.00
C SER A 36 -1.96 -5.54 -5.44
N PRO A 37 -2.42 -4.49 -4.74
CA PRO A 37 -3.80 -4.43 -4.30
C PRO A 37 -4.74 -4.50 -5.53
N PRO A 38 -5.94 -5.08 -5.38
CA PRO A 38 -6.92 -5.07 -6.45
C PRO A 38 -7.28 -3.63 -6.82
N GLN A 39 -7.68 -3.41 -8.08
CA GLN A 39 -8.22 -2.12 -8.48
C GLN A 39 -9.47 -1.78 -7.65
N ARG A 40 -9.77 -0.48 -7.53
CA ARG A 40 -11.02 -0.05 -6.88
C ARG A 40 -12.20 -0.77 -7.53
N GLY A 41 -13.14 -1.22 -6.70
CA GLY A 41 -14.28 -2.01 -7.14
C GLY A 41 -15.21 -1.29 -8.10
N ASP A 42 -16.26 -2.00 -8.51
CA ASP A 42 -17.25 -1.52 -9.47
C ASP A 42 -17.86 -0.18 -9.05
N ARG A 43 -18.20 0.63 -10.06
CA ARG A 43 -18.87 1.92 -9.90
C ARG A 43 -20.03 2.01 -10.88
N ILE A 44 -21.10 2.64 -10.43
CA ILE A 44 -22.31 2.86 -11.24
C ILE A 44 -22.51 4.36 -11.36
N MET A 45 -22.70 4.83 -12.59
CA MET A 45 -23.17 6.19 -12.84
C MET A 45 -24.69 6.17 -12.86
N LEU A 46 -25.31 6.92 -11.95
CA LEU A 46 -26.77 7.07 -11.92
C LEU A 46 -27.21 8.05 -13.01
N SER A 47 -28.33 7.78 -13.64
CA SER A 47 -28.90 8.59 -14.71
C SER A 47 -30.40 8.79 -14.51
N GLY A 48 -30.98 9.72 -15.27
CA GLY A 48 -32.37 10.16 -15.12
C GLY A 48 -32.47 11.54 -14.46
N SER A 49 -33.68 11.89 -14.05
CA SER A 49 -33.97 13.08 -13.23
C SER A 49 -33.34 12.98 -11.84
N VAL A 50 -33.32 14.11 -11.11
CA VAL A 50 -32.78 14.16 -9.74
C VAL A 50 -33.49 13.18 -8.81
N ASP A 51 -34.82 13.10 -8.90
CA ASP A 51 -35.63 12.22 -8.05
C ASP A 51 -35.34 10.75 -8.32
N GLU A 52 -35.25 10.36 -9.60
CA GLU A 52 -34.90 8.99 -10.00
C GLU A 52 -33.48 8.61 -9.56
N GLN A 53 -32.52 9.55 -9.63
CA GLN A 53 -31.16 9.30 -9.16
C GLN A 53 -31.11 9.13 -7.64
N ALA A 54 -31.87 9.92 -6.88
CA ALA A 54 -31.93 9.81 -5.42
C ALA A 54 -32.54 8.47 -4.97
N GLU A 55 -33.60 8.01 -5.64
CA GLU A 55 -34.21 6.71 -5.36
C GLU A 55 -33.25 5.55 -5.68
N GLN A 56 -32.59 5.60 -6.85
CA GLN A 56 -31.58 4.61 -7.23
C GLN A 56 -30.43 4.55 -6.21
N LEU A 57 -29.93 5.72 -5.79
CA LEU A 57 -28.85 5.81 -4.80
C LEU A 57 -29.25 5.14 -3.48
N PHE A 58 -30.40 5.51 -2.93
CA PHE A 58 -30.88 4.95 -1.67
C PHE A 58 -31.05 3.42 -1.76
N ARG A 59 -31.63 2.93 -2.85
CA ARG A 59 -31.78 1.49 -3.10
C ARG A 59 -30.43 0.77 -3.10
N TYR A 60 -29.46 1.26 -3.88
CA TYR A 60 -28.14 0.62 -3.97
C TYR A 60 -27.37 0.64 -2.66
N LEU A 61 -27.43 1.74 -1.89
CA LEU A 61 -26.78 1.82 -0.59
C LEU A 61 -27.41 0.84 0.43
N LYS A 62 -28.74 0.69 0.39
CA LYS A 62 -29.47 -0.29 1.22
C LYS A 62 -29.10 -1.73 0.86
N GLU A 63 -29.04 -2.06 -0.43
CA GLU A 63 -28.61 -3.37 -0.93
C GLU A 63 -27.15 -3.69 -0.57
N ALA A 64 -26.27 -2.70 -0.65
CA ALA A 64 -24.87 -2.80 -0.25
C ALA A 64 -24.66 -2.83 1.27
N LYS A 65 -25.74 -2.71 2.07
CA LYS A 65 -25.73 -2.73 3.54
C LYS A 65 -24.74 -1.72 4.13
N VAL A 66 -24.72 -0.51 3.57
CA VAL A 66 -23.86 0.57 4.07
C VAL A 66 -24.27 0.90 5.52
N PRO A 67 -23.34 0.86 6.49
CA PRO A 67 -23.68 1.16 7.88
C PRO A 67 -24.25 2.57 8.04
N GLY A 68 -25.34 2.70 8.80
CA GLY A 68 -25.97 4.00 9.10
C GLY A 68 -27.01 4.47 8.09
N LEU A 69 -27.37 3.62 7.11
CA LEU A 69 -28.52 3.81 6.22
C LEU A 69 -29.78 3.09 6.72
#